data_AF-A0A0G1BC08-F1
#
_entry.id   AF-A0A0G1BC08-F1
#
_cell.length_a   1.000
_cell.length_b   1.000
_cell.length_c   1.000
_cell.angle_alpha   90.00
_cell.angle_beta   90.00
_cell.angle_gamma   90.00
#
_symmetry.space_group_name_H-M   'P 1'
#
loop_
_entity.id
_entity.type
_entity.pdbx_description
1 polymer ?
#
loop_
_entity_poly.entity_id
_entity_poly.type
_entity_poly.pdbx_seq_one_letter_code
_entity_poly.pdbx_strand_id
1 'polypeptide(L)' 'FINEPQTHEEEESIEKSIQRDRPFGKDIWVDRIVKKLGLESTMRSRGRPKKGD' A
#
# COMPACT_ATOMS: atom_id res chain seq x y z
N PHE A 1 -0.37 0.61 23.22
CA PHE A 1 -1.46 1.25 24.00
C PHE A 1 -2.49 1.81 23.02
N ILE A 2 -3.71 2.18 23.45
CA ILE A 2 -4.67 2.89 22.58
C ILE A 2 -4.32 4.39 22.63
N ASN A 3 -4.10 5.01 21.47
CA ASN A 3 -3.67 6.41 21.25
C ASN A 3 -2.16 6.70 21.36
N GLU A 4 -1.30 5.72 21.08
CA GLU A 4 0.10 6.03 20.82
C GLU A 4 0.26 6.73 19.46
N PRO A 5 1.21 7.67 19.34
CA PRO A 5 1.57 8.21 18.04
C PRO A 5 2.03 7.09 17.13
N GLN A 6 1.70 7.20 15.85
CA GLN A 6 2.16 6.27 14.83
C GLN A 6 3.68 6.37 14.71
N THR A 7 4.30 5.25 14.43
CA THR A 7 5.70 5.22 14.03
C THR A 7 5.85 5.85 12.64
N HIS A 8 7.06 6.30 12.32
CA HIS A 8 7.36 6.87 11.00
C HIS A 8 7.04 5.89 9.86
N GLU A 9 7.30 4.59 10.07
CA GLU A 9 7.03 3.54 9.08
C GLU A 9 5.52 3.37 8.83
N GLU A 10 4.69 3.49 9.86
CA GLU A 10 3.23 3.44 9.74
C GLU A 10 2.70 4.67 9.00
N GLU A 11 3.20 5.86 9.32
CA GLU A 11 2.85 7.10 8.62
C GLU A 11 3.21 7.04 7.13
N GLU A 12 4.42 6.57 6.80
CA GLU A 12 4.83 6.36 5.41
C GLU A 12 3.92 5.37 4.67
N SER A 13 3.50 4.29 5.35
CA SER A 13 2.61 3.29 4.77
C SER A 13 1.21 3.86 4.50
N ILE A 14 0.69 4.70 5.40
CA ILE A 14 -0.57 5.43 5.22
C ILE A 14 -0.43 6.41 4.05
N GLU A 15 0.64 7.19 3.99
CA GLU A 15 0.87 8.14 2.90
C GLU A 15 0.94 7.44 1.54
N LYS A 16 1.69 6.33 1.43
CA LYS A 16 1.75 5.50 0.22
C LYS A 16 0.38 4.94 -0.16
N SER A 17 -0.43 4.59 0.83
CA SER A 17 -1.79 4.08 0.62
C SER A 17 -2.70 5.13 -0.01
N ILE A 18 -2.64 6.37 0.52
CA ILE A 18 -3.36 7.53 0.01
C ILE A 18 -2.88 7.89 -1.40
N GLN A 19 -1.57 8.02 -1.62
CA GLN A 19 -1.01 8.45 -2.92
C GLN A 19 -1.26 7.46 -4.07
N ARG A 20 -1.54 6.19 -3.76
CA ARG A 20 -1.72 5.12 -4.75
C ARG A 20 -3.14 4.57 -4.81
N ASP A 21 -4.05 5.08 -3.98
CA ASP A 21 -5.38 4.49 -3.77
C ASP A 21 -5.30 2.97 -3.51
N ARG A 22 -4.29 2.54 -2.74
CA ARG A 22 -4.11 1.12 -2.38
C ARG A 22 -4.65 0.83 -0.98
N PRO A 23 -5.13 -0.39 -0.70
CA PRO A 23 -5.60 -0.75 0.64
C PRO A 23 -4.47 -0.66 1.68
N PHE A 24 -4.79 -0.15 2.87
CA PHE A 24 -3.91 -0.11 4.04
C PHE A 24 -4.31 -1.17 5.07
N GLY A 25 -3.34 -1.88 5.64
CA GLY A 25 -3.57 -2.87 6.68
C GLY A 25 -2.54 -3.99 6.64
N LYS A 26 -2.89 -5.14 7.25
CA LYS A 26 -2.03 -6.33 7.23
C LYS A 26 -1.87 -6.88 5.81
N ASP A 27 -0.68 -7.31 5.44
CA ASP A 27 -0.34 -7.83 4.11
C ASP A 27 -1.33 -8.89 3.61
N ILE A 28 -1.69 -9.86 4.46
CA ILE A 28 -2.65 -10.93 4.12
C ILE A 28 -4.03 -10.34 3.74
N TRP A 29 -4.47 -9.29 4.44
CA TRP A 29 -5.73 -8.63 4.14
C TRP A 29 -5.62 -7.79 2.86
N VAL A 30 -4.52 -7.05 2.71
CA VAL A 30 -4.24 -6.23 1.52
C VAL A 30 -4.24 -7.10 0.27
N ASP A 31 -3.47 -8.20 0.25
CA ASP A 31 -3.40 -9.13 -0.88
C ASP A 31 -4.77 -9.68 -1.27
N ARG A 32 -5.59 -10.02 -0.28
CA ARG A 32 -6.94 -10.53 -0.52
C ARG A 32 -7.83 -9.45 -1.14
N ILE A 33 -7.79 -8.22 -0.64
CA ILE A 33 -8.62 -7.12 -1.15
C ILE A 33 -8.14 -6.67 -2.53
N VAL A 34 -6.83 -6.57 -2.73
CA VAL A 34 -6.21 -6.25 -4.02
C VAL A 34 -6.69 -7.22 -5.10
N LYS A 35 -6.63 -8.53 -4.85
CA LYS A 35 -7.12 -9.55 -5.78
C LYS A 35 -8.63 -9.50 -5.97
N LYS A 36 -9.39 -9.29 -4.90
CA LYS A 36 -10.86 -9.24 -4.95
C LYS A 36 -11.37 -8.05 -5.78
N LEU A 37 -10.68 -6.91 -5.72
CA LEU A 37 -11.11 -5.65 -6.34
C LEU A 37 -10.36 -5.34 -7.65
N GLY A 38 -9.39 -6.16 -8.06
CA GLY A 38 -8.59 -5.92 -9.27
C GLY A 38 -7.66 -4.71 -9.14
N LEU A 39 -7.10 -4.48 -7.94
CA LEU A 39 -6.25 -3.32 -7.64
C LEU A 39 -4.74 -3.63 -7.76
N GLU A 40 -4.33 -4.68 -8.46
CA GLU A 40 -2.92 -5.08 -8.55
C GLU A 40 -2.03 -3.98 -9.14
N SER A 41 -2.62 -3.12 -9.99
CA SER A 41 -1.93 -1.97 -10.58
C SER A 41 -1.57 -0.88 -9.56
N THR A 42 -2.32 -0.76 -8.45
CA THR A 42 -2.03 0.22 -7.40
C THR A 42 -0.84 -0.19 -6.55
N MET A 43 -0.49 -1.49 -6.56
CA MET A 43 0.64 -2.05 -5.81
C MET A 43 2.00 -1.85 -6.50
N ARG A 44 2.02 -1.73 -7.83
CA ARG A 44 3.26 -1.54 -8.62
C ARG A 44 3.86 -0.14 -8.43
N SER A 45 5.15 0.02 -8.76
CA SER A 45 5.80 1.33 -8.82
C SER A 45 5.11 2.24 -9.85
N ARG A 46 5.07 3.56 -9.57
CA ARG A 46 4.54 4.53 -10.54
C ARG A 46 5.56 4.80 -11.63
N GLY A 47 5.06 5.00 -12.85
CA GLY A 47 5.87 5.34 -14.01
C GLY A 47 6.17 4.13 -14.90
N ARG A 48 6.98 4.38 -15.94
CA ARG A 48 7.43 3.31 -16.83
C ARG A 48 8.37 2.39 -16.04
N PRO A 49 8.16 1.06 -16.06
CA PRO A 49 9.12 0.11 -15.52
C PRO A 49 10.53 0.39 -16.06
N LYS A 50 11.54 0.33 -15.21
CA LYS A 50 12.90 0.55 -15.68
C LYS A 50 13.28 -0.63 -16.57
N LYS A 51 14.15 -0.39 -17.56
CA LYS A 51 14.64 -1.47 -18.43
C LYS A 51 15.38 -2.48 -17.55
N GLY A 52 14.75 -3.60 -17.22
CA GLY A 52 15.31 -4.64 -16.36
C GLY A 52 14.44 -5.08 -15.17
N ASP A 53 13.30 -4.43 -14.93
CA ASP A 53 12.20 -4.98 -14.10
C ASP A 53 11.38 -6.02 -14.88
#